data_AF-A0AA42YXT8-F1
#
_entry.id   AF-A0AA42YXT8-F1
#
_cell.length_a   1.000
_cell.length_b   1.000
_cell.length_c   1.000
_cell.angle_alpha   90.00
_cell.angle_beta   90.00
_cell.angle_gamma   90.00
#
_symmetry.space_group_name_H-M   'P 1'
#
loop_
_entity.id
_entity.type
_entity.pdbx_description
1 polymer ?
#
loop_
_entity_poly.entity_id
_entity_poly.type
_entity_poly.pdbx_seq_one_letter_code
_entity_poly.pdbx_strand_id
1 'polypeptide(L)'
;MTSKGFYIQMFSIHGLLRSGNMELGRDADTGGQIKYVIELANAISQREEVRQVELFTRLISDRAVSSDYAKPVEHVNDKFKIVRIQCGGRKYRRKELLWPHLDEFVDKTIKYIKQQKMIPDIVHGHYPDAGYVAMQLSEIFGIPLIYTGHSLGRSKLHSLLNDGMKEPDIIKKYKIDYRIQIEEEILKHADLIVTSTSNEIKEQYGQYENKDVPQFKVIPPGLDVETFYPFYHDMLSETEKDESEKYAQASVLEELNRFFMHPDRPLILSLCRPDKR
;
A
#
# COMPACT_ATOMS: atom_id res chain seq x y z
N MET A 1 -10.58 18.90 -27.55
CA MET A 1 -11.44 18.10 -26.66
C MET A 1 -11.27 18.66 -25.26
N THR A 2 -12.31 19.28 -24.70
CA THR A 2 -12.33 19.89 -23.37
C THR A 2 -12.06 18.81 -22.31
N SER A 3 -10.79 18.66 -21.91
CA SER A 3 -10.32 17.50 -21.17
C SER A 3 -10.79 17.56 -19.71
N LYS A 4 -11.88 16.85 -19.42
CA LYS A 4 -12.19 16.45 -18.05
C LYS A 4 -10.93 15.73 -17.55
N GLY A 5 -10.25 16.26 -16.53
CA GLY A 5 -8.98 15.73 -16.03
C GLY A 5 -9.03 14.23 -15.70
N PHE A 6 -7.86 13.62 -15.51
CA PHE A 6 -7.69 12.18 -15.31
C PHE A 6 -8.50 11.67 -14.12
N TYR A 7 -9.12 10.51 -14.31
CA TYR A 7 -9.73 9.72 -13.27
C TYR A 7 -8.95 8.42 -13.08
N ILE A 8 -8.38 8.28 -11.88
CA ILE A 8 -7.42 7.22 -11.56
C ILE A 8 -8.04 6.32 -10.49
N GLN A 9 -8.03 5.00 -10.73
CA GLN A 9 -8.34 4.01 -9.70
C GLN A 9 -7.05 3.33 -9.23
N MET A 10 -6.76 3.45 -7.94
CA MET A 10 -5.64 2.78 -7.29
C MET A 10 -6.17 1.59 -6.48
N PHE A 11 -5.38 0.53 -6.33
CA PHE A 11 -5.79 -0.68 -5.62
C PHE A 11 -4.75 -1.06 -4.56
N SER A 12 -5.20 -1.30 -3.32
CA SER A 12 -4.42 -1.87 -2.22
C SER A 12 -5.35 -2.70 -1.33
N ILE A 13 -5.38 -4.03 -1.56
CA ILE A 13 -6.48 -4.89 -1.10
C ILE A 13 -6.27 -5.41 0.32
N HIS A 14 -5.10 -5.95 0.62
CA HIS A 14 -4.79 -6.46 1.95
C HIS A 14 -4.48 -5.35 2.97
N GLY A 15 -4.40 -5.75 4.23
CA GLY A 15 -4.08 -4.87 5.35
C GLY A 15 -5.28 -4.05 5.83
N LEU A 16 -5.02 -3.19 6.81
CA LEU A 16 -5.99 -2.28 7.39
C LEU A 16 -5.79 -0.86 6.84
N LEU A 17 -6.57 -0.51 5.82
CA LEU A 17 -6.44 0.76 5.10
C LEU A 17 -7.53 1.76 5.51
N ARG A 18 -7.11 2.90 6.05
CA ARG A 18 -7.92 4.09 6.34
C ARG A 18 -7.04 5.35 6.22
N SER A 19 -7.63 6.52 5.98
CA SER A 19 -6.88 7.75 5.71
C SER A 19 -6.23 8.36 6.96
N GLY A 20 -6.92 8.28 8.11
CA GLY A 20 -6.43 8.80 9.39
C GLY A 20 -6.22 7.71 10.43
N ASN A 21 -5.44 8.00 11.47
CA ASN A 21 -5.17 7.11 12.60
C ASN A 21 -4.70 5.70 12.18
N MET A 22 -3.84 5.60 11.17
CA MET A 22 -3.43 4.30 10.62
C MET A 22 -2.84 3.39 11.70
N GLU A 23 -3.25 2.12 11.72
CA GLU A 23 -2.72 1.12 12.67
C GLU A 23 -1.40 0.52 12.16
N LEU A 24 -0.45 1.39 11.82
CA LEU A 24 0.84 0.98 11.25
C LEU A 24 1.60 0.08 12.23
N GLY A 25 2.06 -1.07 11.73
CA GLY A 25 2.80 -2.04 12.53
C GLY A 25 1.94 -2.96 13.38
N ARG A 26 0.60 -2.89 13.28
CA ARG A 26 -0.31 -3.85 13.91
C ARG A 26 0.02 -5.30 13.51
N ASP A 27 0.32 -5.53 12.24
CA ASP A 27 0.70 -6.83 11.70
C ASP A 27 1.57 -6.73 10.44
N ALA A 28 1.86 -7.88 9.82
CA ALA A 28 2.67 -7.98 8.61
C ALA A 28 2.04 -7.34 7.37
N ASP A 29 0.73 -7.05 7.40
CA ASP A 29 -0.06 -6.58 6.26
C ASP A 29 -0.37 -5.08 6.37
N THR A 30 -0.22 -4.48 7.55
CA THR A 30 -0.47 -3.05 7.80
C THR A 30 0.84 -2.32 8.10
N GLY A 31 1.42 -1.67 7.09
CA GLY A 31 2.73 -1.01 7.20
C GLY A 31 3.00 0.03 6.12
N GLY A 32 4.26 0.13 5.69
CA GLY A 32 4.72 1.19 4.78
C GLY A 32 3.93 1.32 3.47
N GLN A 33 3.45 0.20 2.90
CA GLN A 33 2.57 0.23 1.73
C GLN A 33 1.29 1.03 1.98
N ILE A 34 0.63 0.85 3.13
CA ILE A 34 -0.64 1.53 3.44
C ILE A 34 -0.42 3.05 3.50
N LYS A 35 0.65 3.48 4.18
CA LYS A 35 1.03 4.90 4.24
C LYS A 35 1.35 5.43 2.83
N TYR A 36 2.18 4.69 2.09
CA TYR A 36 2.57 5.06 0.72
C TYR A 36 1.36 5.30 -0.18
N VAL A 37 0.39 4.38 -0.23
CA VAL A 37 -0.73 4.48 -1.18
C VAL A 37 -1.70 5.60 -0.82
N ILE A 38 -1.88 5.88 0.48
CA ILE A 38 -2.70 6.99 0.95
C ILE A 38 -2.04 8.34 0.61
N GLU A 39 -0.75 8.49 0.90
CA GLU A 39 -0.01 9.71 0.63
C GLU A 39 0.12 9.96 -0.88
N LEU A 40 0.38 8.91 -1.66
CA LEU A 40 0.41 8.97 -3.11
C LEU A 40 -0.95 9.40 -3.68
N ALA A 41 -2.05 8.76 -3.26
CA ALA A 41 -3.38 9.09 -3.73
C ALA A 41 -3.76 10.54 -3.37
N ASN A 42 -3.42 10.99 -2.16
CA ASN A 42 -3.63 12.36 -1.75
C ASN A 42 -2.82 13.34 -2.62
N ALA A 43 -1.51 13.09 -2.82
CA ALA A 43 -0.66 13.94 -3.65
C ALA A 43 -1.12 14.01 -5.11
N ILE A 44 -1.47 12.86 -5.71
CA ILE A 44 -2.03 12.78 -7.06
C ILE A 44 -3.33 13.58 -7.16
N SER A 45 -4.20 13.50 -6.14
CA SER A 45 -5.47 14.22 -6.16
C SER A 45 -5.33 15.73 -6.17
N GLN A 46 -4.21 16.28 -5.66
CA GLN A 46 -3.94 17.73 -5.68
C GLN A 46 -3.49 18.26 -7.04
N ARG A 47 -3.22 17.38 -8.01
CA ARG A 47 -2.82 17.78 -9.36
C ARG A 47 -3.99 18.42 -10.11
N GLU A 48 -3.72 19.49 -10.85
CA GLU A 48 -4.74 20.20 -11.65
C GLU A 48 -5.28 19.30 -12.77
N GLU A 49 -4.40 18.47 -13.33
CA GLU A 49 -4.68 17.54 -14.42
C GLU A 49 -5.54 16.35 -13.95
N VAL A 50 -5.68 16.14 -12.64
CA VAL A 50 -6.44 15.05 -12.04
C VAL A 50 -7.79 15.56 -11.56
N ARG A 51 -8.84 14.89 -12.07
CA ARG A 51 -10.23 15.14 -11.68
C ARG A 51 -10.62 14.34 -10.45
N GLN A 52 -10.17 13.09 -10.34
CA GLN A 52 -10.61 12.18 -9.28
C GLN A 52 -9.63 11.03 -9.09
N VAL A 53 -9.44 10.64 -7.83
CA VAL A 53 -8.70 9.45 -7.39
C VAL A 53 -9.60 8.61 -6.51
N GLU A 54 -9.70 7.32 -6.80
CA GLU A 54 -10.36 6.35 -5.92
C GLU A 54 -9.37 5.26 -5.52
N LEU A 55 -9.17 5.09 -4.21
CA LEU A 55 -8.33 4.01 -3.68
C LEU A 55 -9.21 2.86 -3.21
N PHE A 56 -9.16 1.75 -3.94
CA PHE A 56 -9.92 0.54 -3.66
C PHE A 56 -9.18 -0.36 -2.67
N THR A 57 -9.93 -0.81 -1.66
CA THR A 57 -9.45 -1.77 -0.67
C THR A 57 -10.58 -2.70 -0.23
N ARG A 58 -10.27 -3.68 0.62
CA ARG A 58 -11.27 -4.63 1.13
C ARG A 58 -12.12 -4.03 2.24
N LEU A 59 -13.43 -4.21 2.17
CA LEU A 59 -14.35 -3.91 3.27
C LEU A 59 -14.21 -4.98 4.36
N ILE A 60 -13.88 -4.53 5.57
CA ILE A 60 -13.66 -5.41 6.72
C ILE A 60 -14.63 -5.00 7.83
N SER A 61 -15.50 -5.92 8.20
CA SER A 61 -16.47 -5.79 9.28
C SER A 61 -16.22 -6.90 10.28
N ASP A 62 -15.16 -6.73 11.07
CA ASP A 62 -14.71 -7.65 12.10
C ASP A 62 -14.74 -6.96 13.48
N ARG A 63 -15.11 -7.67 14.54
CA ARG A 63 -15.13 -7.12 15.90
C ARG A 63 -13.74 -6.86 16.45
N ALA A 64 -12.70 -7.46 15.86
CA ALA A 64 -11.31 -7.33 16.29
C ALA A 64 -10.61 -6.05 15.79
N VAL A 65 -11.25 -5.27 14.90
CA VAL A 65 -10.70 -4.06 14.28
C VAL A 65 -11.72 -2.92 14.33
N SER A 66 -11.29 -1.68 14.07
CA SER A 66 -12.19 -0.51 14.06
C SER A 66 -13.36 -0.70 13.09
N SER A 67 -14.54 -0.21 13.47
CA SER A 67 -15.70 -0.15 12.57
C SER A 67 -15.48 0.75 11.35
N ASP A 68 -14.44 1.59 11.34
CA ASP A 68 -14.09 2.43 10.19
C ASP A 68 -13.81 1.60 8.93
N TYR A 69 -13.20 0.42 9.07
CA TYR A 69 -12.92 -0.46 7.93
C TYR A 69 -14.19 -1.06 7.29
N ALA A 70 -15.34 -0.93 7.96
CA ALA A 70 -16.63 -1.35 7.45
C ALA A 70 -17.38 -0.23 6.71
N LYS A 71 -16.86 1.02 6.72
CA LYS A 71 -17.44 2.15 5.98
C LYS A 71 -17.14 2.00 4.48
N PRO A 72 -18.17 1.79 3.62
CA PRO A 72 -17.95 1.51 2.20
C PRO A 72 -17.23 2.62 1.43
N VAL A 73 -17.41 3.87 1.85
CA VAL A 73 -16.74 5.03 1.27
C VAL A 73 -16.22 5.92 2.39
N GLU A 74 -15.01 6.41 2.25
CA GLU A 74 -14.39 7.40 3.12
C GLU A 74 -13.82 8.52 2.25
N HIS A 75 -14.39 9.71 2.38
CA HIS A 75 -13.93 10.89 1.66
C HIS A 75 -12.73 11.51 2.38
N VAL A 76 -11.62 11.68 1.65
CA VAL A 76 -10.38 12.27 2.20
C VAL A 76 -10.30 13.74 1.80
N ASN A 77 -10.62 14.06 0.55
CA ASN A 77 -10.79 15.43 0.05
C ASN A 77 -11.77 15.43 -1.14
N ASP A 78 -11.93 16.58 -1.81
CA ASP A 78 -12.89 16.76 -2.92
C ASP A 78 -12.62 15.84 -4.12
N LYS A 79 -11.35 15.48 -4.34
CA LYS A 79 -10.91 14.65 -5.48
C LYS A 79 -10.51 13.23 -5.07
N PHE A 80 -10.34 12.94 -3.78
CA PHE A 80 -9.85 11.65 -3.29
C PHE A 80 -10.80 11.00 -2.28
N LYS A 81 -11.16 9.75 -2.54
CA LYS A 81 -11.88 8.89 -1.59
C LYS A 81 -11.34 7.45 -1.61
N ILE A 82 -11.51 6.78 -0.47
CA ILE A 82 -11.27 5.35 -0.33
C ILE A 82 -12.59 4.62 -0.56
N VAL A 83 -12.59 3.59 -1.40
CA VAL A 83 -13.74 2.75 -1.71
C VAL A 83 -13.47 1.33 -1.22
N ARG A 84 -14.34 0.81 -0.36
CA ARG A 84 -14.19 -0.51 0.25
C ARG A 84 -15.16 -1.51 -0.35
N ILE A 85 -14.63 -2.53 -1.02
CA ILE A 85 -15.41 -3.60 -1.62
C ILE A 85 -15.32 -4.85 -0.74
N GLN A 86 -16.48 -5.43 -0.39
CA GLN A 86 -16.51 -6.67 0.38
C GLN A 86 -16.14 -7.85 -0.54
N CYS A 87 -15.10 -8.61 -0.18
CA CYS A 87 -14.77 -9.92 -0.77
C CYS A 87 -14.32 -10.92 0.29
N GLY A 88 -14.48 -12.22 0.06
CA GLY A 88 -14.00 -13.28 0.96
C GLY A 88 -14.67 -13.27 2.34
N GLY A 89 -15.90 -12.77 2.43
CA GLY A 89 -16.62 -12.53 3.69
C GLY A 89 -16.19 -11.25 4.41
N ARG A 90 -16.69 -11.05 5.64
CA ARG A 90 -16.57 -9.79 6.39
C ARG A 90 -15.34 -9.70 7.31
N LYS A 91 -14.78 -10.84 7.70
CA LYS A 91 -13.69 -10.90 8.69
C LYS A 91 -12.36 -10.45 8.11
N TYR A 92 -11.49 -9.95 8.97
CA TYR A 92 -10.12 -9.64 8.59
C TYR A 92 -9.41 -10.93 8.13
N ARG A 93 -8.60 -10.83 7.08
CA ARG A 93 -7.85 -11.96 6.51
C ARG A 93 -6.47 -11.46 6.11
N ARG A 94 -5.48 -12.31 6.36
CA ARG A 94 -4.12 -12.07 5.90
C ARG A 94 -4.03 -12.20 4.38
N LYS A 95 -3.12 -11.44 3.78
CA LYS A 95 -2.91 -11.38 2.32
C LYS A 95 -2.74 -12.74 1.66
N GLU A 96 -2.05 -13.68 2.30
CA GLU A 96 -1.82 -15.03 1.77
C GLU A 96 -3.11 -15.85 1.57
N LEU A 97 -4.20 -15.47 2.24
CA LEU A 97 -5.51 -16.14 2.20
C LEU A 97 -6.52 -15.42 1.31
N LEU A 98 -6.15 -14.31 0.67
CA LEU A 98 -7.06 -13.52 -0.16
C LEU A 98 -7.16 -14.04 -1.60
N TRP A 99 -6.18 -14.80 -2.09
CA TRP A 99 -6.13 -15.27 -3.48
C TRP A 99 -7.45 -15.87 -4.00
N PRO A 100 -8.14 -16.79 -3.27
CA PRO A 100 -9.38 -17.39 -3.77
C PRO A 100 -10.59 -16.42 -3.81
N HIS A 101 -10.41 -15.17 -3.41
CA HIS A 101 -11.46 -14.17 -3.26
C HIS A 101 -11.24 -12.94 -4.15
N LEU A 102 -10.15 -12.89 -4.92
CA LEU A 102 -9.84 -11.72 -5.74
C LEU A 102 -10.78 -11.59 -6.93
N ASP A 103 -11.25 -12.69 -7.52
CA ASP A 103 -12.25 -12.65 -8.61
C ASP A 103 -13.58 -12.03 -8.13
N GLU A 104 -14.01 -12.36 -6.91
CA GLU A 104 -15.17 -11.72 -6.28
C GLU A 104 -14.96 -10.19 -6.13
N PHE A 105 -13.72 -9.77 -5.84
CA PHE A 105 -13.37 -8.36 -5.76
C PHE A 105 -13.41 -7.69 -7.13
N VAL A 106 -12.88 -8.34 -8.17
CA VAL A 106 -12.94 -7.88 -9.58
C VAL A 106 -14.40 -7.69 -10.00
N ASP A 107 -15.25 -8.71 -9.86
CA ASP A 107 -16.66 -8.68 -10.25
C ASP A 107 -17.43 -7.54 -9.59
N LYS A 108 -17.22 -7.34 -8.29
CA LYS A 108 -17.87 -6.28 -7.53
C LYS A 108 -17.34 -4.89 -7.90
N THR A 109 -16.07 -4.78 -8.26
CA THR A 109 -15.49 -3.53 -8.75
C THR A 109 -16.04 -3.19 -10.15
N ILE A 110 -16.17 -4.17 -11.05
CA ILE A 110 -16.84 -3.99 -12.35
C ILE A 110 -18.27 -3.52 -12.15
N LYS A 111 -19.01 -4.12 -11.22
CA LYS A 111 -20.37 -3.68 -10.88
C LYS A 111 -20.39 -2.24 -10.37
N TYR A 112 -19.45 -1.86 -9.51
CA TYR A 112 -19.30 -0.49 -9.04
C TYR A 112 -19.06 0.49 -10.20
N ILE A 113 -18.08 0.21 -11.07
CA ILE A 113 -17.74 1.04 -12.24
C ILE A 113 -18.97 1.22 -13.16
N LYS A 114 -19.69 0.13 -13.45
CA LYS A 114 -20.90 0.15 -14.27
C LYS A 114 -22.03 0.97 -13.63
N GLN A 115 -22.20 0.88 -12.31
CA GLN A 115 -23.19 1.68 -11.56
C GLN A 115 -22.86 3.17 -11.58
N GLN A 116 -21.58 3.54 -11.44
CA GLN A 116 -21.13 4.93 -11.52
C GLN A 116 -21.17 5.48 -12.95
N LYS A 117 -21.29 4.60 -13.97
CA LYS A 117 -21.22 4.96 -15.40
C LYS A 117 -19.96 5.75 -15.73
N MET A 118 -18.85 5.40 -15.09
CA MET A 118 -17.59 6.11 -15.19
C MET A 118 -16.44 5.12 -15.19
N ILE A 119 -15.86 4.90 -16.37
CA ILE A 119 -14.65 4.07 -16.55
C ILE A 119 -13.44 4.96 -16.19
N PRO A 120 -12.47 4.46 -15.41
CA PRO A 120 -11.25 5.22 -15.14
C PRO A 120 -10.34 5.30 -16.35
N ASP A 121 -9.54 6.35 -16.40
CA ASP A 121 -8.52 6.53 -17.43
C ASP A 121 -7.27 5.67 -17.15
N ILE A 122 -7.02 5.31 -15.88
CA ILE A 122 -5.86 4.52 -15.43
C ILE A 122 -6.26 3.63 -14.25
N VAL A 123 -5.72 2.40 -14.22
CA VAL A 123 -5.69 1.55 -13.02
C VAL A 123 -4.28 1.37 -12.49
N HIS A 124 -4.09 1.49 -11.18
CA HIS A 124 -2.78 1.37 -10.52
C HIS A 124 -2.81 0.32 -9.40
N GLY A 125 -2.19 -0.83 -9.63
CA GLY A 125 -2.10 -1.91 -8.65
C GLY A 125 -0.90 -1.78 -7.72
N HIS A 126 -1.10 -1.93 -6.41
CA HIS A 126 -0.04 -1.92 -5.39
C HIS A 126 0.03 -3.26 -4.64
N TYR A 127 1.15 -3.97 -4.81
CA TYR A 127 1.35 -5.37 -4.38
C TYR A 127 0.62 -6.40 -5.28
N PRO A 128 1.05 -7.67 -5.34
CA PRO A 128 0.52 -8.64 -6.30
C PRO A 128 -0.98 -8.93 -6.23
N ASP A 129 -1.61 -8.84 -5.06
CA ASP A 129 -3.06 -9.06 -4.93
C ASP A 129 -3.86 -7.95 -5.63
N ALA A 130 -3.46 -6.70 -5.42
CA ALA A 130 -4.04 -5.55 -6.09
C ALA A 130 -3.59 -5.45 -7.56
N GLY A 131 -2.37 -5.88 -7.87
CA GLY A 131 -1.86 -5.99 -9.24
C GLY A 131 -2.70 -6.94 -10.07
N TYR A 132 -3.07 -8.10 -9.52
CA TYR A 132 -3.99 -9.03 -10.17
C TYR A 132 -5.34 -8.38 -10.50
N VAL A 133 -5.95 -7.71 -9.52
CA VAL A 133 -7.24 -7.03 -9.73
C VAL A 133 -7.13 -5.92 -10.77
N ALA A 134 -6.09 -5.07 -10.68
CA ALA A 134 -5.87 -3.99 -11.64
C ALA A 134 -5.62 -4.53 -13.06
N MET A 135 -4.87 -5.64 -13.19
CA MET A 135 -4.66 -6.33 -14.47
C MET A 135 -5.96 -6.82 -15.08
N GLN A 136 -6.81 -7.49 -14.32
CA GLN A 136 -8.11 -7.94 -14.81
C GLN A 136 -9.00 -6.77 -15.25
N LEU A 137 -9.02 -5.67 -14.50
CA LEU A 137 -9.79 -4.48 -14.87
C LEU A 137 -9.22 -3.77 -16.11
N SER A 138 -7.90 -3.71 -16.23
CA SER A 138 -7.18 -3.21 -17.41
C SER A 138 -7.61 -3.96 -18.68
N GLU A 139 -7.57 -5.29 -18.65
CA GLU A 139 -7.98 -6.14 -19.77
C GLU A 139 -9.45 -5.97 -20.13
N ILE A 140 -10.33 -5.94 -19.14
CA ILE A 140 -11.79 -5.87 -19.34
C ILE A 140 -12.23 -4.52 -19.91
N PHE A 141 -11.62 -3.42 -19.47
CA PHE A 141 -12.00 -2.07 -19.88
C PHE A 141 -11.11 -1.49 -20.98
N GLY A 142 -9.99 -2.14 -21.31
CA GLY A 142 -9.03 -1.66 -22.30
C GLY A 142 -8.33 -0.37 -21.86
N ILE A 143 -7.93 -0.30 -20.59
CA ILE A 143 -7.37 0.92 -19.96
C ILE A 143 -5.96 0.66 -19.44
N PRO A 144 -5.06 1.65 -19.42
CA PRO A 144 -3.68 1.46 -18.98
C PRO A 144 -3.51 0.91 -17.56
N LEU A 145 -2.61 -0.07 -17.41
CA LEU A 145 -2.17 -0.65 -16.15
C LEU A 145 -0.82 -0.07 -15.70
N ILE A 146 -0.84 0.58 -14.55
CA ILE A 146 0.37 0.91 -13.78
C ILE A 146 0.51 -0.08 -12.61
N TYR A 147 1.73 -0.55 -12.35
CA TYR A 147 2.00 -1.46 -11.25
C TYR A 147 3.16 -1.00 -10.37
N THR A 148 3.02 -1.17 -9.06
CA THR A 148 4.09 -0.98 -8.07
C THR A 148 4.15 -2.20 -7.15
N GLY A 149 5.27 -2.92 -7.18
CA GLY A 149 5.41 -4.19 -6.48
C GLY A 149 5.43 -4.08 -4.96
N HIS A 150 6.11 -3.06 -4.40
CA HIS A 150 6.44 -2.88 -2.97
C HIS A 150 7.34 -3.97 -2.36
N SER A 151 7.05 -5.23 -2.64
CA SER A 151 7.83 -6.41 -2.30
C SER A 151 7.58 -7.44 -3.39
N LEU A 152 8.63 -8.17 -3.79
CA LEU A 152 8.54 -9.20 -4.83
C LEU A 152 8.66 -10.62 -4.27
N GLY A 153 7.88 -11.54 -4.84
CA GLY A 153 7.80 -12.94 -4.45
C GLY A 153 9.12 -13.70 -4.58
N ARG A 154 9.86 -13.53 -5.69
CA ARG A 154 11.16 -14.21 -5.89
C ARG A 154 12.20 -13.78 -4.86
N SER A 155 12.31 -12.48 -4.58
CA SER A 155 13.20 -11.97 -3.53
C SER A 155 12.78 -12.43 -2.14
N LYS A 156 11.47 -12.50 -1.86
CA LYS A 156 10.96 -13.04 -0.58
C LYS A 156 11.25 -14.53 -0.44
N LEU A 157 11.09 -15.33 -1.50
CA LEU A 157 11.43 -16.75 -1.51
C LEU A 157 12.91 -16.96 -1.19
N HIS A 158 13.80 -16.22 -1.87
CA HIS A 158 15.24 -16.31 -1.64
C HIS A 158 15.61 -15.99 -0.18
N SER A 159 15.05 -14.91 0.38
CA SER A 159 15.24 -14.56 1.80
C SER A 159 14.80 -15.69 2.73
N LEU A 160 13.60 -16.23 2.55
CA LEU A 160 13.05 -17.27 3.43
C LEU A 160 13.84 -18.59 3.37
N LEU A 161 14.38 -18.92 2.20
CA LEU A 161 15.27 -20.08 2.04
C LEU A 161 16.59 -19.87 2.80
N ASN A 162 17.17 -18.66 2.73
CA ASN A 162 18.39 -18.32 3.46
C ASN A 162 18.19 -18.33 4.98
N ASP A 163 16.97 -18.00 5.44
CA ASP A 163 16.58 -18.10 6.85
C ASP A 163 16.32 -19.55 7.31
N GLY A 164 16.56 -20.53 6.43
CA GLY A 164 16.48 -21.97 6.72
C GLY A 164 15.08 -22.57 6.63
N MET A 165 14.09 -21.85 6.12
CA MET A 165 12.77 -22.45 5.86
C MET A 165 12.83 -23.40 4.66
N LYS A 166 12.12 -24.54 4.75
CA LYS A 166 12.02 -25.48 3.63
C LYS A 166 10.98 -25.00 2.62
N GLU A 167 11.29 -25.15 1.34
CA GLU A 167 10.43 -24.69 0.24
C GLU A 167 8.96 -25.17 0.34
N PRO A 168 8.64 -26.44 0.68
CA PRO A 168 7.25 -26.87 0.84
C PRO A 168 6.49 -26.10 1.94
N ASP A 169 7.17 -25.73 3.03
CA ASP A 169 6.58 -24.95 4.12
C ASP A 169 6.36 -23.50 3.71
N ILE A 170 7.29 -22.93 2.93
CA ILE A 170 7.17 -21.59 2.36
C ILE A 170 5.95 -21.53 1.43
N ILE A 171 5.85 -22.47 0.48
CA ILE A 171 4.72 -22.57 -0.45
C ILE A 171 3.40 -22.69 0.32
N LYS A 172 3.34 -23.61 1.30
CA LYS A 172 2.13 -23.83 2.09
C LYS A 172 1.69 -22.58 2.85
N LYS A 173 2.62 -21.87 3.48
CA LYS A 173 2.37 -20.71 4.35
C LYS A 173 2.13 -19.41 3.59
N TYR A 174 2.92 -19.15 2.54
CA TYR A 174 2.94 -17.88 1.85
C TYR A 174 2.29 -17.88 0.47
N LYS A 175 1.96 -19.07 -0.07
CA LYS A 175 1.45 -19.23 -1.45
C LYS A 175 2.40 -18.57 -2.45
N ILE A 176 3.71 -18.75 -2.23
CA ILE A 176 4.75 -17.96 -2.89
C ILE A 176 4.87 -18.30 -4.37
N ASP A 177 4.64 -19.56 -4.72
CA ASP A 177 4.55 -20.09 -6.08
C ASP A 177 3.44 -19.38 -6.86
N TYR A 178 2.24 -19.35 -6.30
CA TYR A 178 1.10 -18.67 -6.91
C TYR A 178 1.34 -17.17 -7.00
N ARG A 179 1.88 -16.54 -5.96
CA ARG A 179 2.25 -15.11 -5.98
C ARG A 179 3.24 -14.80 -7.11
N ILE A 180 4.31 -15.59 -7.26
CA ILE A 180 5.32 -15.38 -8.30
C ILE A 180 4.68 -15.54 -9.68
N GLN A 181 3.83 -16.54 -9.87
CA GLN A 181 3.10 -16.71 -11.13
C GLN A 181 2.26 -15.47 -11.47
N ILE A 182 1.51 -14.93 -10.50
CA ILE A 182 0.72 -13.72 -10.70
C ILE A 182 1.60 -12.51 -10.99
N GLU A 183 2.74 -12.36 -10.32
CA GLU A 183 3.70 -11.30 -10.59
C GLU A 183 4.26 -11.41 -12.03
N GLU A 184 4.56 -12.61 -12.53
CA GLU A 184 4.96 -12.84 -13.93
C GLU A 184 3.85 -12.43 -14.91
N GLU A 185 2.59 -12.75 -14.63
CA GLU A 185 1.48 -12.32 -15.47
C GLU A 185 1.28 -10.79 -15.44
N ILE A 186 1.43 -10.15 -14.27
CA ILE A 186 1.38 -8.69 -14.17
C ILE A 186 2.48 -8.05 -15.02
N LEU A 187 3.71 -8.59 -14.99
CA LEU A 187 4.82 -8.08 -15.81
C LEU A 187 4.50 -8.11 -17.31
N LYS A 188 3.75 -9.11 -17.79
CA LYS A 188 3.37 -9.21 -19.20
C LYS A 188 2.34 -8.16 -19.63
N HIS A 189 1.46 -7.75 -18.72
CA HIS A 189 0.30 -6.91 -19.04
C HIS A 189 0.47 -5.45 -18.59
N ALA A 190 1.44 -5.14 -17.74
CA ALA A 190 1.66 -3.78 -17.25
C ALA A 190 2.23 -2.87 -18.35
N ASP A 191 1.56 -1.75 -18.60
CA ASP A 191 2.06 -0.69 -19.47
C ASP A 191 3.23 0.06 -18.82
N LEU A 192 3.19 0.20 -17.48
CA LEU A 192 4.25 0.86 -16.72
C LEU A 192 4.43 0.21 -15.35
N ILE A 193 5.69 -0.08 -15.00
CA ILE A 193 6.10 -0.46 -13.65
C ILE A 193 6.83 0.70 -12.99
N VAL A 194 6.30 1.16 -11.86
CA VAL A 194 6.94 2.17 -11.02
C VAL A 194 7.72 1.48 -9.92
N THR A 195 9.02 1.78 -9.85
CA THR A 195 9.92 1.29 -8.80
C THR A 195 10.47 2.44 -7.98
N SER A 196 10.86 2.14 -6.74
CA SER A 196 11.45 3.16 -5.85
C SER A 196 12.92 3.42 -6.17
N THR A 197 13.62 2.41 -6.72
CA THR A 197 15.06 2.49 -7.01
C THR A 197 15.43 1.76 -8.30
N SER A 198 16.57 2.11 -8.88
CA SER A 198 17.16 1.33 -9.98
C SER A 198 17.63 -0.06 -9.55
N ASN A 199 17.96 -0.23 -8.27
CA ASN A 199 18.36 -1.52 -7.71
C ASN A 199 17.19 -2.51 -7.71
N GLU A 200 15.97 -2.04 -7.42
CA GLU A 200 14.75 -2.84 -7.50
C GLU A 200 14.55 -3.43 -8.90
N ILE A 201 14.80 -2.65 -9.96
CA ILE A 201 14.72 -3.10 -11.34
C ILE A 201 15.76 -4.20 -11.61
N LYS A 202 17.04 -3.92 -11.31
CA LYS A 202 18.15 -4.82 -11.66
C LYS A 202 18.17 -6.11 -10.84
N GLU A 203 18.02 -6.00 -9.53
CA GLU A 203 18.29 -7.10 -8.60
C GLU A 203 17.02 -7.87 -8.22
N GLN A 204 15.86 -7.22 -8.18
CA GLN A 204 14.61 -7.87 -7.77
C GLN A 204 13.78 -8.27 -8.98
N TYR A 205 13.35 -7.30 -9.80
CA TYR A 205 12.65 -7.59 -11.05
C TYR A 205 13.53 -8.36 -12.04
N GLY A 206 14.85 -8.17 -12.00
CA GLY A 206 15.81 -8.93 -12.81
C GLY A 206 15.79 -10.46 -12.61
N GLN A 207 15.15 -10.93 -11.53
CA GLN A 207 14.96 -12.35 -11.23
C GLN A 207 13.78 -12.98 -12.00
N TYR A 208 12.89 -12.17 -12.57
CA TYR A 208 11.68 -12.63 -13.27
C TYR A 208 11.97 -12.92 -14.74
N GLU A 209 11.15 -13.78 -15.33
CA GLU A 209 11.27 -14.17 -16.75
C GLU A 209 10.78 -13.05 -17.66
N ASN A 210 9.67 -12.40 -17.31
CA ASN A 210 9.06 -11.33 -18.11
C ASN A 210 9.63 -9.94 -17.79
N LYS A 211 10.83 -9.85 -17.21
CA LYS A 211 11.47 -8.62 -16.76
C LYS A 211 11.74 -7.59 -17.86
N ASP A 212 11.80 -8.01 -19.12
CA ASP A 212 12.11 -7.13 -20.26
C ASP A 212 10.84 -6.71 -21.03
N VAL A 213 9.65 -7.17 -20.60
CA VAL A 213 8.38 -6.89 -21.28
C VAL A 213 7.83 -5.49 -20.97
N PRO A 214 7.67 -5.07 -19.70
CA PRO A 214 7.05 -3.79 -19.40
C PRO A 214 8.06 -2.64 -19.39
N GLN A 215 7.55 -1.41 -19.50
CA GLN A 215 8.37 -0.22 -19.28
C GLN A 215 8.58 0.01 -17.78
N PHE A 216 9.83 0.22 -17.35
CA PHE A 216 10.14 0.59 -15.97
C PHE A 216 10.41 2.08 -15.81
N LYS A 217 9.92 2.68 -14.72
CA LYS A 217 10.26 4.04 -14.31
C LYS A 217 10.59 4.09 -12.82
N VAL A 218 11.79 4.58 -12.51
CA VAL A 218 12.17 4.90 -11.13
C VAL A 218 11.50 6.21 -10.73
N ILE A 219 10.59 6.14 -9.76
CA ILE A 219 9.97 7.30 -9.10
C ILE A 219 10.13 7.09 -7.59
N PRO A 220 11.19 7.67 -6.99
CA PRO A 220 11.45 7.50 -5.57
C PRO A 220 10.31 8.08 -4.73
N PRO A 221 9.83 7.37 -3.69
CA PRO A 221 8.90 7.97 -2.75
C PRO A 221 9.54 9.14 -2.00
N GLY A 222 8.68 10.05 -1.53
CA GLY A 222 9.05 11.08 -0.57
C GLY A 222 8.69 10.70 0.87
N LEU A 223 8.84 11.69 1.73
CA LEU A 223 8.33 11.72 3.11
C LEU A 223 7.45 12.95 3.26
N ASP A 224 6.46 12.88 4.14
CA ASP A 224 5.65 14.02 4.51
C ASP A 224 6.52 15.03 5.27
N VAL A 225 6.80 16.18 4.66
CA VAL A 225 7.69 17.22 5.21
C VAL A 225 7.03 18.03 6.31
N GLU A 226 5.70 17.97 6.43
CA GLU A 226 4.97 18.57 7.58
C GLU A 226 5.13 17.69 8.83
N THR A 227 5.31 16.38 8.67
CA THR A 227 5.56 15.45 9.78
C THR A 227 7.05 15.25 10.05
N PHE A 228 7.87 15.16 9.00
CA PHE A 228 9.31 14.87 9.07
C PHE A 228 10.11 16.06 8.57
N TYR A 229 10.49 16.92 9.51
CA TYR A 229 11.29 18.11 9.27
C TYR A 229 12.55 18.11 10.16
N PRO A 230 13.53 18.97 9.86
CA PRO A 230 14.74 19.06 10.68
C PRO A 230 14.42 19.45 12.13
N PHE A 231 15.05 18.77 13.10
CA PHE A 231 14.79 18.95 14.54
C PHE A 231 14.89 20.40 15.03
N TYR A 232 15.64 21.26 14.33
CA TYR A 232 15.79 22.67 14.69
C TYR A 232 14.57 23.51 14.36
N HIS A 233 13.60 23.05 13.56
CA HIS A 233 12.33 23.76 13.38
C HIS A 233 11.62 23.91 14.72
N ASP A 234 11.56 22.85 15.53
CA ASP A 234 10.98 22.90 16.88
C ASP A 234 11.71 23.84 17.84
N MET A 235 12.99 24.13 17.59
CA MET A 235 13.79 25.03 18.41
C MET A 235 13.68 26.49 17.98
N LEU A 236 13.34 26.73 16.71
CA LEU A 236 13.33 28.04 16.08
C LEU A 236 11.91 28.56 15.79
N SER A 237 10.90 27.68 15.76
CA SER A 237 9.54 28.06 15.42
C SER A 237 8.83 28.73 16.61
N GLU A 238 8.28 29.91 16.37
CA GLU A 238 7.33 30.55 17.30
C GLU A 238 5.93 29.90 17.25
N THR A 239 5.71 28.94 16.34
CA THR A 239 4.47 28.18 16.26
C THR A 239 4.34 27.29 17.50
N GLU A 240 3.37 27.62 18.36
CA GLU A 240 3.03 26.77 19.51
C GLU A 240 2.55 25.39 19.01
N LYS A 241 3.22 24.33 19.47
CA LYS A 241 2.74 22.96 19.29
C LYS A 241 1.35 22.81 19.90
N ASP A 242 0.49 22.02 19.28
CA ASP A 242 -0.80 21.70 19.86
C ASP A 242 -0.63 20.92 21.18
N GLU A 243 -1.58 21.07 22.10
CA GLU A 243 -1.53 20.37 23.40
C GLU A 243 -1.53 18.85 23.23
N SER A 244 -2.20 18.34 22.19
CA SER A 244 -2.18 16.90 21.87
C SER A 244 -0.79 16.40 21.49
N GLU A 245 -0.01 17.19 20.75
CA GLU A 245 1.36 16.88 20.34
C GLU A 245 2.31 16.91 21.54
N LYS A 246 2.18 17.95 22.38
CA LYS A 246 2.95 18.05 23.63
C LYS A 246 2.67 16.86 24.55
N TYR A 247 1.41 16.48 24.70
CA TYR A 247 1.02 15.31 25.48
C TYR A 247 1.59 14.01 24.91
N ALA A 248 1.53 13.81 23.59
CA ALA A 248 2.09 12.63 22.94
C ALA A 248 3.61 12.55 23.16
N GLN A 249 4.32 13.66 23.01
CA GLN A 249 5.76 13.74 23.27
C GLN A 249 6.10 13.40 24.73
N ALA A 250 5.36 13.99 25.68
CA ALA A 250 5.54 13.72 27.11
C ALA A 250 5.29 12.25 27.45
N SER A 251 4.22 11.65 26.91
CA SER A 251 3.86 10.25 27.13
C SER A 251 4.92 9.28 26.58
N VAL A 252 5.47 9.55 25.39
CA VAL A 252 6.55 8.74 24.81
C VAL A 252 7.81 8.85 25.66
N LEU A 253 8.18 10.06 26.10
CA LEU A 253 9.34 10.26 26.98
C LEU A 253 9.17 9.55 28.32
N GLU A 254 7.98 9.62 28.93
CA GLU A 254 7.66 8.90 30.16
C GLU A 254 7.85 7.39 29.99
N GLU A 255 7.31 6.80 28.92
CA GLU A 255 7.46 5.38 28.63
C GLU A 255 8.93 4.97 28.38
N LEU A 256 9.68 5.77 27.63
CA LEU A 256 11.10 5.50 27.37
C LEU A 256 11.95 5.63 28.64
N ASN A 257 11.69 6.63 29.47
CA ASN A 257 12.46 6.92 30.69
C ASN A 257 12.34 5.81 31.74
N ARG A 258 11.32 4.94 31.66
CA ARG A 258 11.23 3.72 32.48
C ARG A 258 12.39 2.75 32.25
N PHE A 259 13.03 2.80 31.08
CA PHE A 259 14.07 1.85 30.65
C PHE A 259 15.47 2.48 30.59
N PHE A 260 15.58 3.81 30.59
CA PHE A 260 16.86 4.50 30.48
C PHE A 260 17.54 4.67 31.84
N MET A 261 18.67 3.97 32.05
CA MET A 261 19.52 4.19 33.23
C MET A 261 20.41 5.44 33.11
N HIS A 262 20.70 5.87 31.88
CA HIS A 262 21.54 7.04 31.57
C HIS A 262 20.88 7.85 30.44
N PRO A 263 19.83 8.65 30.73
CA PRO A 263 19.06 9.38 29.73
C PRO A 263 19.88 10.42 28.96
N ASP A 264 21.00 10.87 29.52
CA ASP A 264 21.89 11.88 28.89
C ASP A 264 22.76 11.31 27.76
N ARG A 265 22.79 9.98 27.59
CA ARG A 265 23.58 9.35 26.53
C ARG A 265 22.85 9.43 25.18
N PRO A 266 23.58 9.57 24.06
CA PRO A 266 22.97 9.51 22.74
C PRO A 266 22.17 8.20 22.54
N LEU A 267 20.94 8.34 22.06
CA LEU A 267 20.05 7.23 21.77
C LEU A 267 20.37 6.63 20.39
N ILE A 268 20.49 5.31 20.32
CA ILE A 268 20.43 4.58 19.04
C ILE A 268 18.97 4.17 18.82
N LEU A 269 18.27 4.88 17.94
CA LEU A 269 16.86 4.61 17.62
C LEU A 269 16.74 3.75 16.36
N SER A 270 15.99 2.64 16.47
CA SER A 270 15.56 1.83 15.33
C SER A 270 14.07 1.57 15.48
N LEU A 271 13.29 1.97 14.48
CA LEU A 271 11.83 1.80 14.44
C LEU A 271 11.47 0.96 13.23
N CYS A 272 10.90 -0.22 13.47
CA CYS A 272 10.43 -1.11 12.43
C CYS A 272 9.29 -1.97 12.96
N ARG A 273 8.57 -2.63 12.03
CA ARG A 273 7.59 -3.65 12.42
C ARG A 273 8.33 -4.82 13.10
N PRO A 274 7.79 -5.39 14.19
CA PRO A 274 8.37 -6.57 14.82
C PRO A 274 8.14 -7.78 13.90
N ASP A 275 9.11 -8.06 13.03
CA ASP A 275 9.14 -9.27 12.21
C ASP A 275 10.27 -10.18 12.68
N LYS A 276 10.04 -11.50 12.61
CA LYS A 276 11.11 -12.47 12.87
C LYS A 276 12.04 -12.42 11.65
N ARG A 277 13.10 -11.62 11.75
CA ARG A 277 14.29 -11.82 10.92
C ARG A 277 14.96 -13.13 11.31
#